data_AF-A0A5R8P0J4-F1
#
_entry.id   AF-A0A5R8P0J4-F1
#
_cell.length_a   1.000
_cell.length_b   1.000
_cell.length_c   1.000
_cell.angle_alpha   90.00
_cell.angle_beta   90.00
_cell.angle_gamma   90.00
#
_symmetry.space_group_name_H-M   'P 1'
#
loop_
_entity.id
_entity.type
_entity.pdbx_description
1 polymer ?
#
loop_
_entity_poly.entity_id
_entity_poly.type
_entity_poly.pdbx_seq_one_letter_code
_entity_poly.pdbx_strand_id
1 'polypeptide(L)'
;MPTSWTDPHCPVARTLDLVGDRWSLLVIRDAMDGARSFTEFQRRTGIARNILTDRLRKLADHGLLTQRTAPSGRRQEYMLTEAGRDLFPVIVTLRQWGERHAFGPGESHSALVDERGTPVPPLAPIAADGVALGPDNTRVLKVD
;
A
#
# COMPACT_ATOMS: atom_id res chain seq x y z
N MET A 1 2.20 14.71 18.01
CA MET A 1 3.66 14.99 17.98
C MET A 1 4.01 15.34 16.55
N PRO A 2 4.75 16.42 16.26
CA PRO A 2 5.27 16.58 14.92
C PRO A 2 6.32 15.47 14.75
N THR A 3 5.99 14.44 13.96
CA THR A 3 6.98 13.48 13.49
C THR A 3 8.03 14.28 12.75
N SER A 4 9.22 14.40 13.31
CA SER A 4 10.38 14.85 12.55
C SER A 4 10.51 13.89 11.38
N TRP A 5 10.24 14.36 10.18
CA TRP A 5 10.41 13.57 8.96
C TRP A 5 11.85 13.09 8.87
N THR A 6 12.06 11.85 8.43
CA THR A 6 13.40 11.27 8.22
C THR A 6 14.23 12.15 7.27
N ASP A 7 13.59 12.65 6.21
CA ASP A 7 14.13 13.68 5.34
C ASP A 7 12.98 14.62 4.92
N PRO A 8 13.03 15.92 5.28
CA PRO A 8 11.94 16.84 4.99
C PRO A 8 11.81 17.18 3.50
N HIS A 9 12.83 16.96 2.67
CA HIS A 9 12.86 17.29 1.25
C HIS A 9 12.73 16.07 0.32
N CYS A 10 12.83 14.85 0.86
CA CYS A 10 12.65 13.62 0.08
C CYS A 10 11.22 13.06 0.20
N PRO A 11 10.41 13.09 -0.89
CA PRO A 11 9.06 12.54 -0.86
C PRO A 11 9.04 11.05 -0.53
N VAL A 12 10.01 10.28 -1.03
CA VAL A 12 10.13 8.84 -0.76
C VAL A 12 10.34 8.60 0.74
N ALA A 13 11.24 9.35 1.38
CA ALA A 13 11.49 9.22 2.81
C ALA A 13 10.24 9.55 3.63
N ARG A 14 9.53 10.64 3.29
CA ARG A 14 8.26 10.98 3.95
C ARG A 14 7.20 9.90 3.78
N THR A 15 7.07 9.32 2.60
CA THR A 15 6.16 8.18 2.39
C THR A 15 6.54 6.98 3.27
N LEU A 16 7.84 6.70 3.42
CA LEU A 16 8.32 5.61 4.28
C LEU A 16 8.06 5.88 5.77
N ASP A 17 8.10 7.13 6.23
CA ASP A 17 7.71 7.46 7.61
C ASP A 17 6.24 7.09 7.88
N LEU A 18 5.38 7.21 6.87
CA LEU A 18 3.95 6.89 6.95
C LEU A 18 3.69 5.38 6.84
N VAL A 19 4.22 4.73 5.80
CA VAL A 19 3.83 3.36 5.40
C VAL A 19 5.00 2.37 5.27
N GLY A 20 6.23 2.79 5.54
CA GLY A 20 7.45 2.00 5.31
C GLY A 20 7.71 0.87 6.31
N ASP A 21 6.82 0.67 7.29
CA ASP A 21 6.90 -0.52 8.14
C ASP A 21 6.28 -1.75 7.46
N ARG A 22 6.71 -2.94 7.89
CA ARG A 22 6.32 -4.24 7.32
C ARG A 22 4.81 -4.44 7.15
N TRP A 23 3.99 -3.86 8.03
CA TRP A 23 2.59 -4.22 8.15
C TRP A 23 1.64 -3.20 7.52
N SER A 24 2.03 -1.92 7.47
CA SER A 24 1.17 -0.85 6.96
C SER A 24 0.68 -1.13 5.53
N LEU A 25 1.57 -1.48 4.61
CA LEU A 25 1.16 -1.79 3.23
C LEU A 25 0.39 -3.11 3.10
N LEU A 26 0.58 -4.07 4.01
CA LEU A 26 -0.24 -5.29 4.05
C LEU A 26 -1.67 -5.01 4.52
N VAL A 27 -1.85 -4.10 5.49
CA VAL A 27 -3.18 -3.63 5.91
C VAL A 27 -3.85 -2.86 4.77
N ILE A 28 -3.14 -1.98 4.07
CA ILE A 28 -3.68 -1.26 2.91
C ILE A 28 -4.09 -2.24 1.79
N ARG A 29 -3.24 -3.23 1.47
CA ARG A 29 -3.56 -4.31 0.52
C ARG A 29 -4.85 -5.01 0.91
N ASP A 30 -4.97 -5.46 2.16
CA ASP A 30 -6.16 -6.19 2.62
C ASP A 30 -7.41 -5.30 2.59
N ALA A 31 -7.28 -3.99 2.83
CA ALA A 31 -8.37 -3.03 2.69
C ALA A 31 -8.79 -2.86 1.22
N MET A 32 -7.85 -2.90 0.26
CA MET A 32 -8.19 -2.95 -1.16
C MET A 32 -8.94 -4.25 -1.51
N ASP A 33 -8.54 -5.37 -0.91
CA ASP A 33 -9.18 -6.69 -1.04
C ASP A 33 -10.47 -6.87 -0.21
N GLY A 34 -11.03 -5.75 0.28
CA GLY A 34 -12.34 -5.71 0.92
C GLY A 34 -12.37 -6.00 2.43
N ALA A 35 -11.22 -6.12 3.11
CA ALA A 35 -11.23 -6.20 4.58
C ALA A 35 -11.75 -4.88 5.18
N ARG A 36 -12.66 -4.99 6.14
CA ARG A 36 -13.29 -3.82 6.80
C ARG A 36 -13.18 -3.87 8.30
N SER A 37 -13.10 -5.05 8.90
CA SER A 37 -13.07 -5.20 10.36
C SER A 37 -11.70 -5.61 10.90
N PHE A 38 -11.42 -5.25 12.16
CA PHE A 38 -10.19 -5.68 12.86
C PHE A 38 -9.96 -7.20 12.74
N THR A 39 -11.01 -8.00 12.93
CA THR A 39 -10.92 -9.46 12.85
C THR A 39 -10.52 -9.95 11.45
N GLU A 40 -11.01 -9.30 10.39
CA GLU A 40 -10.62 -9.68 9.02
C GLU A 40 -9.15 -9.34 8.74
N PHE A 41 -8.70 -8.14 9.13
CA PHE A 41 -7.28 -7.78 9.02
C PHE A 41 -6.41 -8.75 9.81
N GLN A 42 -6.76 -9.06 11.05
CA GLN A 42 -6.01 -10.01 11.88
C GLN A 42 -5.94 -11.39 11.22
N ARG A 43 -7.06 -11.89 10.70
CA ARG A 43 -7.15 -13.19 10.04
C ARG A 43 -6.32 -13.26 8.75
N ARG A 44 -6.37 -12.21 7.92
CA ARG A 44 -5.69 -12.16 6.62
C ARG A 44 -4.18 -11.92 6.74
N THR A 45 -3.76 -11.05 7.68
CA THR A 45 -2.33 -10.72 7.87
C THR A 45 -1.59 -11.68 8.81
N GLY A 46 -2.29 -12.32 9.75
CA GLY A 46 -1.67 -13.12 10.82
C GLY A 46 -0.89 -12.30 11.85
N ILE A 47 -0.97 -10.97 11.81
CA ILE A 47 -0.23 -10.08 12.69
C ILE A 47 -0.75 -10.17 14.15
N ALA A 48 0.13 -9.96 15.12
CA ALA A 48 -0.25 -9.83 16.52
C ALA A 48 -1.22 -8.65 16.75
N ARG A 49 -2.21 -8.85 17.63
CA ARG A 49 -3.33 -7.91 17.85
C ARG A 49 -2.89 -6.51 18.26
N ASN A 50 -1.92 -6.42 19.19
CA ASN A 50 -1.38 -5.15 19.65
C ASN A 50 -0.72 -4.36 18.51
N ILE A 51 0.03 -5.05 17.64
CA ILE A 51 0.67 -4.43 16.48
C ILE A 51 -0.40 -4.02 15.45
N LEU A 52 -1.44 -4.82 15.23
CA LEU A 52 -2.54 -4.44 14.35
C LEU A 52 -3.24 -3.17 14.81
N THR A 53 -3.56 -3.09 16.11
CA THR A 53 -4.17 -1.90 16.70
C THR A 53 -3.32 -0.66 16.46
N ASP A 54 -2.01 -0.77 16.67
CA ASP A 54 -1.06 0.32 16.44
C ASP A 54 -1.03 0.74 14.96
N ARG A 55 -1.00 -0.23 14.03
CA ARG A 55 -1.00 0.05 12.59
C ARG A 55 -2.30 0.68 12.09
N LEU A 56 -3.45 0.15 12.51
CA LEU A 56 -4.74 0.72 12.14
C LEU A 56 -4.89 2.15 12.67
N ARG A 57 -4.44 2.41 13.90
CA ARG A 57 -4.40 3.76 14.47
C ARG A 57 -3.47 4.66 13.65
N LYS A 58 -2.22 4.26 13.42
CA LYS A 58 -1.25 5.03 12.64
C LYS A 58 -1.78 5.40 11.25
N LEU A 59 -2.34 4.43 10.53
CA LEU A 59 -2.91 4.66 9.20
C LEU A 59 -4.13 5.60 9.24
N ALA A 60 -4.93 5.53 10.31
CA ALA A 60 -6.05 6.46 10.51
C ALA A 60 -5.56 7.88 10.85
N ASP A 61 -4.56 8.01 11.73
CA ASP A 61 -3.96 9.28 12.12
C ASP A 61 -3.29 9.99 10.93
N HIS A 62 -2.74 9.22 9.99
CA HIS A 62 -2.20 9.73 8.72
C HIS A 62 -3.24 9.91 7.61
N GLY A 63 -4.53 9.68 7.89
CA GLY A 63 -5.61 9.89 6.94
C GLY A 63 -5.60 8.94 5.76
N LEU A 64 -4.97 7.76 5.88
CA LEU A 64 -4.98 6.69 4.86
C LEU A 64 -6.17 5.74 5.06
N LEU A 65 -6.61 5.60 6.31
CA LEU A 65 -7.83 4.92 6.68
C LEU A 65 -8.77 5.89 7.41
N THR A 66 -10.06 5.63 7.33
CA THR A 66 -11.05 6.25 8.20
C THR A 66 -11.83 5.17 8.93
N GLN A 67 -12.15 5.43 10.19
CA GLN A 67 -12.94 4.53 11.03
C GLN A 67 -14.38 5.03 11.07
N ARG A 68 -15.34 4.14 10.78
CA ARG A 68 -16.76 4.43 10.87
C ARG A 68 -17.50 3.34 11.62
N THR A 69 -18.58 3.71 12.30
CA THR A 69 -19.51 2.72 12.85
C THR A 69 -20.20 2.00 11.69
N ALA A 70 -20.17 0.67 11.72
CA ALA A 70 -20.85 -0.16 10.74
C ALA A 70 -22.36 0.16 10.71
N PRO A 71 -23.06 -0.01 9.57
CA PRO A 71 -24.51 0.19 9.50
C PRO A 71 -25.29 -0.65 10.53
N SER A 72 -24.74 -1.80 10.94
CA SER A 72 -25.31 -2.65 11.99
C SER A 72 -25.19 -2.08 13.42
N GLY A 73 -24.45 -0.98 13.62
CA GLY A 73 -24.23 -0.33 14.91
C GLY A 73 -23.31 -1.06 15.89
N ARG A 74 -22.91 -2.30 15.58
CA ARG A 74 -22.22 -3.19 16.54
C ARG A 74 -20.70 -3.24 16.41
N ARG A 75 -20.14 -2.76 15.28
CA ARG A 75 -18.72 -2.90 14.95
C ARG A 75 -18.18 -1.64 14.31
N GLN A 76 -16.88 -1.45 14.44
CA GLN A 76 -16.13 -0.42 13.74
C GLN A 76 -15.59 -1.00 12.43
N GLU A 77 -15.75 -0.24 11.36
CA GLU A 77 -15.21 -0.52 10.03
C GLU A 77 -14.09 0.44 9.69
N TYR A 78 -13.05 -0.06 9.04
CA TYR A 78 -11.98 0.72 8.45
C TYR A 78 -12.18 0.78 6.93
N MET A 79 -12.13 1.99 6.39
CA MET A 79 -12.29 2.26 4.96
C MET A 79 -11.08 3.03 4.46
N LEU A 80 -10.62 2.73 3.24
CA LEU A 80 -9.64 3.57 2.56
C LEU A 80 -10.22 4.97 2.33
N THR A 81 -9.43 5.98 2.64
CA THR A 81 -9.65 7.36 2.18
C THR A 81 -9.24 7.48 0.71
N GLU A 82 -9.38 8.67 0.13
CA GLU A 82 -8.80 8.96 -1.19
C GLU A 82 -7.28 8.75 -1.19
N ALA A 83 -6.56 9.36 -0.24
CA ALA A 83 -5.12 9.18 -0.10
C ALA A 83 -4.70 7.70 0.11
N GLY A 84 -5.53 6.90 0.81
CA GLY A 84 -5.30 5.46 0.95
C GLY A 84 -5.49 4.70 -0.36
N ARG A 85 -6.42 5.11 -1.23
CA ARG A 85 -6.63 4.51 -2.56
C ARG A 85 -5.51 4.85 -3.53
N ASP A 86 -4.91 6.04 -3.42
CA ASP A 86 -3.79 6.48 -4.25
C ASP A 86 -2.52 5.62 -4.06
N LEU A 87 -2.47 4.79 -3.00
CA LEU A 87 -1.41 3.79 -2.81
C LEU A 87 -1.57 2.55 -3.71
N PHE A 88 -2.64 2.43 -4.49
CA PHE A 88 -2.86 1.25 -5.35
C PHE A 88 -1.69 0.97 -6.30
N PRO A 89 -1.13 1.94 -7.05
CA PRO A 89 0.06 1.71 -7.88
C PRO A 89 1.29 1.23 -7.09
N VAL A 90 1.43 1.65 -5.83
CA VAL A 90 2.51 1.17 -4.93
C VAL A 90 2.31 -0.31 -4.61
N ILE A 91 1.08 -0.73 -4.31
CA ILE A 91 0.75 -2.15 -4.07
C ILE A 91 0.97 -2.99 -5.33
N VAL A 92 0.59 -2.49 -6.50
CA VAL A 92 0.79 -3.20 -7.78
C VAL A 92 2.28 -3.36 -8.09
N THR A 93 3.08 -2.31 -7.95
CA THR A 93 4.53 -2.38 -8.22
C THR A 93 5.25 -3.30 -7.23
N LEU A 94 4.88 -3.29 -5.93
CA LEU A 94 5.40 -4.24 -4.95
C LEU A 94 5.04 -5.69 -5.29
N ARG A 95 3.79 -5.93 -5.72
CA ARG A 95 3.34 -7.25 -6.18
C ARG A 95 4.16 -7.73 -7.37
N GLN A 96 4.23 -6.94 -8.44
CA GLN A 96 4.95 -7.29 -9.67
C GLN A 96 6.46 -7.44 -9.46
N TRP A 97 7.04 -6.70 -8.51
CA TRP A 97 8.43 -6.91 -8.11
C TRP A 97 8.58 -8.24 -7.35
N GLY A 98 7.69 -8.52 -6.39
CA GLY A 98 7.68 -9.78 -5.65
C GLY A 98 7.54 -11.00 -6.55
N GLU A 99 6.58 -10.99 -7.49
CA GLU A 99 6.37 -12.04 -8.49
C GLU A 99 7.64 -12.36 -9.29
N ARG A 100 8.48 -11.35 -9.58
CA ARG A 100 9.72 -11.54 -10.36
C ARG A 100 10.92 -12.00 -9.54
N HIS A 101 10.97 -11.68 -8.25
CA HIS A 101 12.22 -11.75 -7.47
C HIS A 101 12.11 -12.49 -6.14
N ALA A 102 10.90 -12.72 -5.64
CA ALA A 102 10.65 -13.26 -4.30
C ALA A 102 9.98 -14.65 -4.31
N PHE A 103 9.78 -15.25 -5.48
CA PHE A 103 9.26 -16.60 -5.64
C PHE A 103 10.25 -17.48 -6.41
N GLY A 104 10.37 -18.75 -6.02
CA GLY A 104 11.17 -19.74 -6.72
C GLY A 104 10.53 -20.19 -8.04
N PRO A 105 11.30 -20.86 -8.92
CA PRO A 105 10.75 -21.44 -10.14
C PRO A 105 9.58 -22.39 -9.83
N GLY A 106 8.40 -22.10 -10.38
CA GLY A 106 7.18 -22.91 -10.19
C GLY A 106 6.49 -22.74 -8.84
N GLU A 107 6.99 -21.86 -7.96
CA GLU A 107 6.31 -21.54 -6.69
C GLU A 107 5.01 -20.78 -6.97
N SER A 108 3.91 -21.25 -6.39
CA SER A 108 2.59 -20.66 -6.61
C SER A 108 2.45 -19.34 -5.84
N HIS A 109 1.95 -18.31 -6.53
CA HIS A 109 1.62 -17.01 -5.94
C HIS A 109 0.32 -16.45 -6.51
N SER A 110 -0.31 -15.53 -5.77
CA SER A 110 -1.48 -14.80 -6.26
C SER A 110 -1.11 -13.86 -7.40
N ALA A 111 -1.95 -13.77 -8.43
CA ALA A 111 -1.85 -12.75 -9.48
C ALA A 111 -2.94 -11.69 -9.30
N LEU A 112 -2.64 -10.44 -9.68
CA LEU A 112 -3.65 -9.39 -9.77
C LEU A 112 -4.27 -9.39 -11.16
N VAL A 113 -5.59 -9.44 -11.23
CA VAL A 113 -6.35 -9.49 -12.49
C VAL A 113 -7.42 -8.40 -12.54
N ASP A 114 -7.80 -7.99 -13.74
CA ASP A 114 -8.97 -7.13 -13.98
C ASP A 114 -10.30 -7.91 -13.79
N GLU A 115 -11.43 -7.22 -13.99
CA GLU A 115 -12.77 -7.83 -13.87
C GLU A 115 -13.02 -8.99 -14.85
N ARG A 116 -12.21 -9.12 -15.91
CA ARG A 116 -12.28 -10.20 -16.89
C ARG A 116 -11.34 -11.36 -16.57
N GLY A 117 -10.58 -11.28 -15.47
CA GLY A 117 -9.57 -12.26 -15.11
C GLY A 117 -8.26 -12.10 -15.89
N THR A 118 -8.07 -10.97 -16.59
CA THR A 118 -6.83 -10.70 -17.33
C THR A 118 -5.77 -10.13 -16.38
N PRO A 119 -4.53 -10.67 -16.36
CA PRO A 119 -3.47 -10.12 -15.51
C PRO A 119 -3.25 -8.63 -15.75
N VAL A 120 -3.11 -7.87 -14.66
CA VAL A 120 -2.79 -6.45 -14.75
C VAL A 120 -1.40 -6.29 -15.36
N PRO A 121 -1.25 -5.49 -16.44
CA PRO A 121 0.03 -5.35 -17.13
C PRO A 121 1.11 -4.70 -16.24
N PRO A 122 2.39 -4.91 -16.55
CA PRO A 122 3.49 -4.26 -15.83
C PRO A 122 3.33 -2.75 -15.78
N LEU A 123 3.44 -2.17 -14.57
CA LEU A 123 3.50 -0.72 -14.42
C LEU A 123 4.90 -0.21 -14.79
N ALA A 124 4.95 0.74 -15.72
CA ALA A 124 6.17 1.42 -16.12
C ALA A 124 5.87 2.90 -16.35
N PRO A 125 6.74 3.83 -15.91
CA PRO A 125 6.62 5.23 -16.30
C PRO A 125 6.93 5.39 -17.79
N ILE A 126 6.05 6.09 -18.51
CA ILE A 126 6.18 6.35 -19.94
C ILE A 126 6.14 7.86 -20.16
N ALA A 127 7.05 8.37 -20.99
CA ALA A 127 7.07 9.77 -21.41
C ALA A 127 5.89 10.09 -22.35
N ALA A 128 5.61 11.37 -22.56
CA ALA A 128 4.49 11.80 -23.40
C ALA A 128 4.61 11.34 -24.87
N ASP A 129 5.83 11.04 -25.32
CA ASP A 129 6.15 10.51 -26.65
C ASP A 129 6.12 8.98 -26.73
N GLY A 130 5.78 8.29 -25.64
CA GLY A 130 5.72 6.82 -25.57
C GLY A 130 7.03 6.15 -25.17
N VAL A 131 8.11 6.90 -24.95
CA VAL A 131 9.40 6.32 -24.52
C VAL A 131 9.34 5.85 -23.07
N ALA A 132 9.85 4.65 -22.80
CA ALA A 132 9.95 4.13 -21.44
C ALA A 132 10.97 4.92 -20.61
N LEU A 133 10.58 5.29 -19.40
CA LEU A 133 11.42 6.01 -18.45
C LEU A 133 11.93 5.06 -17.37
N GLY A 134 13.21 5.21 -17.03
CA GLY A 134 13.92 4.39 -16.06
C GLY A 134 15.08 5.16 -15.42
N PRO A 135 15.87 4.50 -14.55
CA PRO A 135 16.96 5.17 -13.83
C PRO A 135 18.04 5.75 -14.76
N ASP A 136 18.25 5.17 -15.93
CA ASP A 136 19.31 5.59 -16.86
C ASP A 136 18.95 6.83 -17.70
N ASN A 137 17.67 7.19 -17.78
CA ASN A 137 17.17 8.33 -18.57
C ASN A 137 16.31 9.30 -17.76
N THR A 138 16.34 9.20 -16.43
CA THR A 138 15.67 10.13 -15.51
C THR A 138 16.66 10.66 -14.46
N ARG A 139 16.34 11.79 -13.84
CA ARG A 139 17.11 12.35 -12.73
C ARG A 139 16.21 13.07 -11.74
N VAL A 140 16.58 13.02 -10.47
CA VAL A 140 15.92 13.81 -9.41
C VAL A 140 16.57 15.19 -9.35
N LEU A 141 15.76 16.23 -9.48
CA LEU A 141 16.18 17.60 -9.14
C LEU A 141 16.01 17.77 -7.63
N LYS A 142 17.12 17.80 -6.89
CA LYS A 142 17.10 18.03 -5.44
C LYS A 142 16.87 19.50 -5.14
N VAL A 143 16.14 19.77 -4.07
CA VAL A 143 16.03 21.09 -3.47
C VAL A 143 16.96 21.16 -2.26
N ASP A 144 17.59 22.32 -2.08
CA ASP A 144 18.44 22.62 -0.92
C ASP A 144 17.60 23.11 0.28
#